data_AF-A0A967LD68-F1
#
_entry.id   AF-A0A967LD68-F1
#
_cell.length_a   1.000
_cell.length_b   1.000
_cell.length_c   1.000
_cell.angle_alpha   90.00
_cell.angle_beta   90.00
_cell.angle_gamma   90.00
#
_symmetry.space_group_name_H-M   'P 1'
#
loop_
_entity.id
_entity.type
_entity.pdbx_description
1 polymer ?
#
loop_
_entity_poly.entity_id
_entity_poly.type
_entity_poly.pdbx_seq_one_letter_code
_entity_poly.pdbx_strand_id
1 'polypeptide(L)'
;MADYPYTTVTGKIKPLLSKVREVGVPPNATVKWLKSVGFTSSNDASLLTVLKFIGLVDASGKPSEEWKKYRGAHHGQVLANAIRQGYSDLFAVYPDANSRSASEIEHVISTT
;
A
#
# COMPACT_ATOMS: atom_id res chain seq x y z
N MET A 1 0.44 9.59 -17.05
CA MET A 1 -0.26 8.34 -16.76
C MET A 1 0.23 7.86 -15.41
N ALA A 2 -0.58 8.03 -14.39
CA ALA A 2 -0.30 7.44 -13.08
C ALA A 2 -0.41 5.92 -13.22
N ASP A 3 0.69 5.19 -12.99
CA ASP A 3 0.67 3.72 -13.00
C ASP A 3 0.13 3.24 -11.65
N TYR A 4 -1.16 2.90 -11.63
CA TYR A 4 -1.81 2.39 -10.44
C TYR A 4 -1.51 0.89 -10.29
N PRO A 5 -0.90 0.44 -9.17
CA PRO A 5 -0.59 -0.96 -8.99
C PRO A 5 -1.88 -1.75 -8.77
N TYR A 6 -1.99 -2.87 -9.48
CA TYR A 6 -3.02 -3.86 -9.19
C TYR A 6 -2.42 -5.06 -8.46
N THR A 7 -3.21 -5.70 -7.62
CA THR A 7 -2.86 -6.97 -6.99
C THR A 7 -3.97 -7.98 -7.19
N THR A 8 -3.59 -9.20 -7.57
CA THR A 8 -4.53 -10.33 -7.69
C THR A 8 -4.84 -10.97 -6.33
N VAL A 9 -4.15 -10.55 -5.27
CA VAL A 9 -4.28 -11.09 -3.91
C VAL A 9 -4.76 -10.03 -2.92
N THR A 10 -5.86 -9.34 -3.27
CA THR A 10 -6.47 -8.27 -2.45
C THR A 10 -6.77 -8.71 -1.01
N GLY A 11 -7.22 -9.96 -0.82
CA GLY A 11 -7.47 -10.54 0.50
C GLY A 11 -6.24 -10.64 1.41
N LYS A 12 -5.03 -10.57 0.84
CA LYS A 12 -3.77 -10.62 1.58
C LYS A 12 -3.23 -9.24 2.00
N ILE A 13 -3.82 -8.14 1.52
CA ILE A 13 -3.41 -6.78 1.89
C ILE A 13 -3.61 -6.54 3.40
N LYS A 14 -4.81 -6.84 3.92
CA LYS A 14 -5.12 -6.68 5.35
C LYS A 14 -4.18 -7.47 6.26
N PRO A 15 -3.96 -8.79 6.06
CA PRO A 15 -3.02 -9.53 6.90
C PRO A 15 -1.57 -9.07 6.71
N LEU A 16 -1.16 -8.60 5.52
CA LEU A 16 0.17 -8.03 5.32
C LEU A 16 0.36 -6.76 6.15
N LEU A 17 -0.59 -5.83 6.09
CA LEU A 17 -0.56 -4.59 6.87
C LEU A 17 -0.54 -4.88 8.38
N SER A 18 -1.33 -5.85 8.85
CA SER A 18 -1.23 -6.32 10.23
C SER A 18 0.15 -6.88 10.55
N LYS A 19 0.70 -7.73 9.67
CA LYS A 19 2.02 -8.36 9.85
C LYS A 19 3.13 -7.32 9.91
N VAL A 20 3.07 -6.26 9.10
CA VAL A 20 4.02 -5.13 9.12
C VAL A 20 4.13 -4.48 10.51
N ARG A 21 3.03 -4.45 11.27
CA ARG A 21 3.02 -3.92 12.64
C ARG A 21 3.64 -4.89 13.63
N GLU A 22 3.35 -6.18 13.47
CA GLU A 22 3.86 -7.25 14.33
C GLU A 22 5.37 -7.49 14.17
N VAL A 23 5.88 -7.43 12.94
CA VAL A 23 7.29 -7.72 12.65
C VAL A 23 8.18 -6.50 12.86
N GLY A 24 9.46 -6.75 13.14
CA GLY A 24 10.48 -5.70 13.15
C GLY A 24 10.63 -5.02 11.79
N VAL A 25 11.15 -3.78 11.77
CA VAL A 25 11.48 -3.08 10.52
C VAL A 25 12.62 -3.86 9.84
N PRO A 26 12.40 -4.45 8.65
CA PRO A 26 13.46 -5.17 7.97
C PRO A 26 14.50 -4.19 7.42
N PRO A 27 15.75 -4.61 7.21
CA PRO A 27 16.74 -3.79 6.52
C PRO A 27 16.32 -3.51 5.07
N ASN A 28 15.66 -4.48 4.41
CA ASN A 28 15.09 -4.34 3.08
C ASN A 28 13.75 -5.10 3.00
N ALA A 29 12.66 -4.38 2.72
CA ALA A 29 11.36 -4.95 2.37
C ALA A 29 11.39 -5.37 0.89
N THR A 30 11.84 -6.59 0.63
CA THR A 30 11.89 -7.21 -0.70
C THR A 30 10.96 -8.42 -0.77
N VAL A 31 10.82 -9.04 -1.94
CA VAL A 31 10.11 -10.31 -2.09
C VAL A 31 10.67 -11.39 -1.15
N LYS A 32 11.99 -11.37 -0.88
CA LYS A 32 12.62 -12.29 0.09
C LYS A 32 12.09 -12.06 1.51
N TRP A 33 11.97 -10.80 1.94
CA TRP A 33 11.36 -10.47 3.23
C TRP A 33 9.89 -10.88 3.28
N LEU A 34 9.14 -10.63 2.20
CA LEU A 34 7.73 -11.02 2.09
C LEU A 34 7.55 -12.54 2.31
N LYS A 35 8.43 -13.35 1.69
CA LYS A 35 8.52 -14.80 1.91
C LYS A 35 8.84 -15.15 3.36
N SER A 36 9.79 -14.45 3.98
CA SER A 36 10.17 -14.67 5.39
C SER A 36 9.05 -14.38 6.38
N VAL A 37 8.10 -13.49 6.07
CA VAL A 37 6.97 -13.17 6.94
C VAL A 37 5.68 -13.95 6.61
N GLY A 38 5.76 -14.91 5.67
CA GLY A 38 4.69 -15.88 5.39
C GLY A 38 3.98 -15.72 4.04
N PHE A 39 4.41 -14.80 3.18
CA PHE A 39 3.82 -14.58 1.85
C PHE A 39 4.74 -15.16 0.76
N THR A 40 4.54 -16.44 0.46
CA THR A 40 5.43 -17.21 -0.42
C THR A 40 4.91 -17.38 -1.84
N SER A 41 3.66 -16.98 -2.12
CA SER A 41 3.05 -17.18 -3.44
C SER A 41 3.67 -16.24 -4.47
N SER A 42 3.74 -16.68 -5.73
CA SER A 42 4.26 -15.86 -6.85
C SER A 42 3.50 -14.53 -6.99
N ASN A 43 2.18 -14.55 -6.75
CA ASN A 43 1.32 -13.36 -6.82
C ASN A 43 1.56 -12.37 -5.66
N ASP A 44 2.17 -12.80 -4.56
CA ASP A 44 2.37 -11.94 -3.38
C ASP A 44 3.39 -10.82 -3.66
N ALA A 45 4.24 -10.98 -4.68
CA ALA A 45 5.14 -9.92 -5.14
C ALA A 45 4.39 -8.62 -5.50
N SER A 46 3.15 -8.70 -5.98
CA SER A 46 2.30 -7.53 -6.25
C SER A 46 1.97 -6.71 -5.01
N LEU A 47 1.90 -7.36 -3.83
CA LEU A 47 1.67 -6.66 -2.56
C LEU A 47 2.83 -5.71 -2.23
N LEU A 48 4.06 -6.07 -2.61
CA LEU A 48 5.20 -5.20 -2.42
C LEU A 48 5.10 -3.94 -3.28
N THR A 49 4.58 -4.05 -4.50
CA THR A 49 4.32 -2.91 -5.37
C THR A 49 3.29 -1.97 -4.74
N VAL A 50 2.23 -2.51 -4.12
CA VAL A 50 1.24 -1.70 -3.38
C VAL A 50 1.88 -0.96 -2.22
N LEU A 51 2.73 -1.62 -1.42
CA LEU A 51 3.45 -0.99 -0.31
C LEU A 51 4.37 0.15 -0.78
N LYS A 52 4.99 -0.02 -1.96
CA LYS A 52 5.82 1.03 -2.57
C LYS A 52 4.99 2.23 -3.02
N PHE A 53 3.86 1.96 -3.67
CA PHE A 53 2.99 2.99 -4.21
C PHE A 53 2.39 3.90 -3.14
N ILE A 54 1.99 3.34 -2.00
CA ILE A 54 1.48 4.15 -0.86
C ILE A 54 2.61 4.78 -0.02
N GLY A 55 3.89 4.63 -0.41
CA GLY A 55 5.01 5.26 0.28
C GLY A 55 5.48 4.56 1.56
N LEU A 56 4.98 3.37 1.92
CA LEU A 56 5.51 2.61 3.06
C LEU A 56 6.88 2.01 2.78
N VAL A 57 7.19 1.75 1.51
CA VAL A 57 8.48 1.22 1.07
C VAL A 57 9.01 2.10 -0.06
N ASP A 58 10.28 2.45 0.00
CA ASP A 58 10.93 3.22 -1.05
C ASP A 58 11.08 2.39 -2.35
N ALA A 59 11.32 3.07 -3.48
CA ALA A 59 11.65 2.42 -4.75
C ALA A 59 12.78 1.39 -4.61
N SER A 60 13.76 1.69 -3.75
CA SER A 60 14.92 0.84 -3.43
C SER A 60 14.58 -0.38 -2.56
N GLY A 61 13.33 -0.52 -2.09
CA GLY A 61 12.92 -1.61 -1.21
C GLY A 61 13.27 -1.39 0.27
N LYS A 62 13.53 -0.15 0.69
CA LYS A 62 13.80 0.18 2.09
C LYS A 62 12.52 0.69 2.77
N PRO A 63 12.21 0.27 4.01
CA PRO A 63 11.08 0.83 4.74
C PRO A 63 11.25 2.33 4.95
N SER A 64 10.21 3.10 4.64
CA SER A 64 10.20 4.56 4.80
C SER A 64 10.00 4.99 6.26
N GLU A 65 9.96 6.30 6.50
CA GLU A 65 9.57 6.82 7.81
C GLU A 65 8.10 6.52 8.11
N GLU A 66 7.23 6.53 7.10
CA GLU A 66 5.82 6.14 7.23
C GLU A 66 5.66 4.72 7.72
N TRP A 67 6.53 3.78 7.31
CA TRP A 67 6.56 2.43 7.87
C TRP A 67 6.73 2.44 9.39
N LYS A 68 7.71 3.20 9.88
CA LYS A 68 8.00 3.29 11.32
C LYS A 68 6.81 3.92 12.06
N LYS A 69 6.24 4.99 11.51
CA LYS A 69 5.04 5.65 12.06
C LYS A 69 3.84 4.71 12.06
N TYR A 70 3.68 3.88 11.03
CA TYR A 70 2.60 2.91 10.90
C TYR A 70 2.65 1.80 11.96
N ARG A 71 3.82 1.51 12.54
CA ARG A 71 3.92 0.58 13.68
C ARG A 71 3.43 1.18 15.00
N GLY A 72 3.30 2.49 15.09
CA GLY A 72 2.89 3.21 16.30
C GLY A 72 1.38 3.16 16.60
N ALA A 73 0.97 3.89 17.64
CA ALA A 73 -0.42 3.96 18.08
C ALA A 73 -1.36 4.54 17.00
N HIS A 74 -0.89 5.54 16.24
CA HIS A 74 -1.67 6.25 15.22
C HIS A 74 -1.63 5.61 13.82
N HIS A 75 -1.36 4.32 13.74
CA HIS A 75 -1.26 3.54 12.48
C HIS A 75 -2.41 3.78 11.49
N GLY A 76 -3.64 3.93 11.96
CA GLY A 76 -4.79 4.21 11.09
C GLY A 76 -4.68 5.55 10.34
N GLN A 77 -4.26 6.61 11.03
CA GLN A 77 -4.05 7.92 10.40
C GLN A 77 -2.86 7.90 9.45
N VAL A 78 -1.78 7.20 9.83
CA VAL A 78 -0.59 7.06 8.98
C VAL A 78 -0.94 6.36 7.67
N LEU A 79 -1.71 5.26 7.76
CA LEU A 79 -2.16 4.54 6.58
C LEU A 79 -3.13 5.37 5.73
N ALA A 80 -4.05 6.10 6.35
CA ALA A 80 -4.98 6.97 5.62
C ALA A 80 -4.22 8.06 4.84
N ASN A 81 -3.20 8.66 5.44
CA ASN A 81 -2.35 9.65 4.77
C ASN A 81 -1.54 9.02 3.63
N ALA A 82 -0.93 7.85 3.86
CA ALA A 82 -0.20 7.09 2.85
C ALA A 82 -1.08 6.75 1.63
N ILE A 83 -2.32 6.31 1.86
CA ILE A 83 -3.30 6.04 0.80
C ILE A 83 -3.66 7.33 0.05
N ARG A 84 -3.95 8.42 0.77
CA ARG A 84 -4.28 9.72 0.14
C ARG A 84 -3.13 10.27 -0.69
N GLN A 85 -1.89 10.05 -0.28
CA GLN A 85 -0.71 10.43 -1.05
C GLN A 85 -0.52 9.57 -2.30
N GLY A 86 -0.60 8.24 -2.16
CA GLY A 86 -0.48 7.33 -3.31
C GLY A 86 -1.58 7.55 -4.36
N TYR A 87 -2.81 7.81 -3.90
CA TYR A 87 -3.96 8.08 -4.76
C TYR A 87 -4.28 9.58 -4.85
N SER A 88 -3.25 10.44 -4.82
CA SER A 88 -3.46 11.90 -4.74
C SER A 88 -4.31 12.45 -5.88
N ASP A 89 -4.12 11.99 -7.13
CA ASP A 89 -4.95 12.36 -8.28
C ASP A 89 -6.42 11.99 -8.08
N LEU A 90 -6.69 10.78 -7.55
CA LEU A 90 -8.05 10.32 -7.26
C LEU A 90 -8.71 11.17 -6.16
N PHE A 91 -7.99 11.46 -5.07
CA PHE A 91 -8.51 12.27 -3.97
C PHE A 91 -8.60 13.76 -4.31
N ALA A 92 -7.83 14.24 -5.29
CA ALA A 92 -7.94 15.60 -5.81
C ALA A 92 -9.24 15.78 -6.61
N VAL A 93 -9.68 14.76 -7.34
CA VAL A 93 -10.98 14.75 -8.03
C VAL A 93 -12.13 14.51 -7.06
N TYR A 94 -12.00 13.51 -6.18
CA TYR A 94 -13.00 13.14 -5.19
C TYR A 94 -12.40 13.13 -3.77
N PRO A 95 -12.59 14.20 -2.98
CA PRO A 95 -12.12 14.27 -1.60
C PRO A 95 -12.66 13.13 -0.71
N ASP A 96 -13.84 12.63 -1.05
CA ASP A 96 -14.58 11.53 -0.44
C ASP A 96 -14.50 10.22 -1.23
N ALA A 97 -13.46 10.02 -2.06
CA ALA A 97 -13.27 8.81 -2.87
C ALA A 97 -13.42 7.50 -2.08
N ASN A 98 -13.05 7.49 -0.80
CA ASN A 98 -13.19 6.34 0.09
C ASN A 98 -14.65 5.93 0.40
N SER A 99 -15.62 6.77 0.06
CA SER A 99 -17.06 6.56 0.28
C SER A 99 -17.86 6.46 -1.03
N ARG A 100 -17.19 6.61 -2.18
CA ARG A 100 -17.81 6.59 -3.51
C ARG A 100 -17.99 5.17 -4.04
N SER A 101 -18.88 5.05 -5.01
CA SER A 101 -19.12 3.77 -5.69
C SER A 101 -17.95 3.43 -6.62
N ALA A 102 -17.68 2.13 -6.83
CA ALA A 102 -16.60 1.69 -7.71
C ALA A 102 -16.69 2.28 -9.13
N SER A 103 -17.91 2.41 -9.67
CA SER A 103 -18.15 3.00 -11.00
C SER A 103 -17.75 4.48 -11.10
N GLU A 104 -17.92 5.25 -10.03
CA GLU A 104 -17.52 6.68 -10.01
C GLU A 104 -15.99 6.81 -9.98
N ILE A 105 -15.32 5.91 -9.27
CA ILE A 105 -13.86 5.87 -9.14
C ILE A 105 -13.21 5.39 -10.45
N GLU A 106 -13.79 4.38 -11.09
CA GLU A 106 -13.28 3.79 -12.34
C GLU A 106 -13.19 4.84 -13.46
N HIS A 107 -14.14 5.77 -13.53
CA HIS A 107 -14.14 6.83 -14.54
C HIS A 107 -12.92 7.76 -14.42
N VAL A 108 -12.49 8.07 -13.20
CA VAL A 108 -11.32 8.93 -12.95
C VAL A 108 -10.02 8.22 -13.29
N ILE A 109 -9.91 6.95 -12.89
CA ILE A 109 -8.72 6.14 -13.14
C ILE A 109 -8.56 5.84 -14.64
N SER A 110 -9.66 5.66 -15.39
CA SER A 110 -9.62 5.37 -16.83
C SER A 110 -9.36 6.60 -17.70
N THR A 111 -9.58 7.81 -17.18
CA THR A 111 -9.46 9.08 -17.93
C THR A 111 -8.07 9.72 -17.79
N THR A 112 -7.22 9.22 -16.88
CA THR A 112 -5.91 9.81 -16.52
C THR A 112 -4.72 8.99 -17.04
#